data_AF-A0A016VCY9-F1
#
_entry.id   AF-A0A016VCY9-F1
#
_cell.length_a   1.000
_cell.length_b   1.000
_cell.length_c   1.000
_cell.angle_alpha   90.00
_cell.angle_beta   90.00
_cell.angle_gamma   90.00
#
_symmetry.space_group_name_H-M   'P 1'
#
loop_
_entity.id
_entity.type
_entity.pdbx_description
1 polymer ?
#
loop_
_entity_poly.entity_id
_entity_poly.type
_entity_poly.pdbx_seq_one_letter_code
_entity_poly.pdbx_strand_id
1 'polypeptide(L)'
;MNGSIVLLVVAAGFAVHAKELPQKYYGKFDLDHSENFDEYLEAKGYGWFTRKLVTFATFKKEFTKSDKPGKFDYSNLTSKKDVHYKDVELGKEFIGEGLDSTKHKTADASIAQLNRVQSYGLAPAIYLDLRKETFQITFDLVGETLFEKHNPIEGGEAKDETYEYSFTTKDGKEFLLVKMEANGVVGKRFYKRL
;
A
#
# COMPACT_ATOMS: atom_id res chain seq x y z
N MET A 1 16.80 48.26 -3.43
CA MET A 1 16.27 47.02 -2.86
C MET A 1 15.37 46.39 -3.90
N ASN A 2 15.85 45.37 -4.62
CA ASN A 2 15.03 44.50 -5.47
C ASN A 2 15.63 43.10 -5.32
N GLY A 3 15.02 42.29 -4.47
CA GLY A 3 15.47 40.94 -4.16
C GLY A 3 15.03 39.96 -5.24
N SER A 4 15.98 39.41 -5.98
CA SER A 4 15.76 38.25 -6.83
C SER A 4 15.72 37.00 -5.94
N ILE A 5 14.55 36.36 -5.86
CA ILE A 5 14.40 35.04 -5.25
C ILE A 5 15.00 34.03 -6.23
N VAL A 6 16.14 33.44 -5.85
CA VAL A 6 16.69 32.25 -6.50
C VAL A 6 15.84 31.07 -6.03
N LEU A 7 15.04 30.52 -6.95
CA LEU A 7 14.37 29.24 -6.74
C LEU A 7 15.44 28.15 -6.78
N LEU A 8 15.90 27.74 -5.59
CA LEU A 8 16.81 26.62 -5.40
C LEU A 8 16.01 25.35 -5.72
N VAL A 9 16.11 24.87 -6.96
CA VAL A 9 15.68 23.53 -7.33
C VAL A 9 16.58 22.57 -6.53
N VAL A 10 16.01 22.01 -5.46
CA VAL A 10 16.65 20.92 -4.71
C VAL A 10 16.84 19.78 -5.69
N ALA A 11 18.10 19.50 -6.02
CA ALA A 11 18.49 18.35 -6.82
C ALA A 11 17.91 17.09 -6.14
N ALA A 12 17.02 16.40 -6.85
CA ALA A 12 16.64 15.04 -6.51
C ALA A 12 17.93 14.22 -6.47
N GLY A 13 18.33 13.79 -5.28
CA GLY A 13 19.50 12.94 -5.11
C GLY A 13 19.35 11.72 -6.00
N PHE A 14 20.39 11.42 -6.77
CA PHE A 14 20.50 10.18 -7.51
C PHE A 14 20.42 9.03 -6.50
N ALA A 15 19.24 8.44 -6.35
CA ALA A 15 19.09 7.18 -5.65
C ALA A 15 19.91 6.15 -6.44
N VAL A 16 20.98 5.64 -5.83
CA VAL A 16 21.67 4.47 -6.34
C VAL A 16 20.68 3.31 -6.17
N HIS A 17 19.90 3.05 -7.23
CA HIS A 17 18.99 1.92 -7.23
C HIS A 17 19.83 0.64 -7.19
N ALA A 18 19.74 -0.08 -6.08
CA ALA A 18 20.26 -1.43 -6.04
C ALA A 18 19.58 -2.25 -7.13
N LYS A 19 20.37 -3.01 -7.88
CA LYS A 19 19.88 -3.83 -8.99
C LYS A 19 19.06 -5.04 -8.50
N GLU A 20 19.23 -5.42 -7.23
CA GLU A 20 18.60 -6.59 -6.62
C GLU A 20 18.14 -6.28 -5.19
N LEU A 21 17.05 -6.92 -4.78
CA LEU A 21 16.56 -6.83 -3.40
C LEU A 21 17.55 -7.55 -2.46
N PRO A 22 18.01 -6.91 -1.37
CA PRO A 22 18.97 -7.52 -0.46
C PRO A 22 18.46 -8.83 0.15
N GLN A 23 19.35 -9.81 0.31
CA GLN A 23 18.98 -11.17 0.70
C GLN A 23 18.16 -11.24 2.01
N LYS A 24 18.40 -10.30 2.94
CA LYS A 24 17.67 -10.19 4.21
C LYS A 24 16.17 -9.98 4.04
N TYR A 25 15.71 -9.38 2.95
CA TYR A 25 14.27 -9.16 2.72
C TYR A 25 13.54 -10.43 2.28
N TYR A 26 14.21 -11.41 1.66
CA TYR A 26 13.53 -12.63 1.24
C TYR A 26 13.09 -13.47 2.44
N GLY A 27 11.91 -14.07 2.34
CA GLY A 27 11.30 -14.91 3.36
C GLY A 27 9.87 -14.49 3.68
N LYS A 28 9.30 -15.17 4.67
CA LYS A 28 7.95 -14.94 5.15
C LYS A 28 8.00 -14.30 6.53
N PHE A 29 7.13 -13.33 6.75
CA PHE A 29 7.12 -12.50 7.94
C PHE A 29 5.70 -12.44 8.49
N ASP A 30 5.54 -12.76 9.77
CA ASP A 30 4.25 -12.76 10.46
C ASP A 30 4.17 -11.56 11.40
N LEU A 31 3.04 -10.85 11.39
CA LEU A 31 2.85 -9.71 12.27
C LEU A 31 2.90 -10.17 13.72
N ASP A 32 3.84 -9.63 14.48
CA ASP A 32 4.02 -9.94 15.90
C ASP A 32 3.29 -8.91 16.77
N HIS A 33 3.58 -7.62 16.57
CA HIS A 33 2.94 -6.53 17.30
C HIS A 33 2.99 -5.22 16.50
N SER A 34 2.37 -4.17 17.05
CA SER A 34 2.36 -2.84 16.45
C SER A 34 2.44 -1.77 17.53
N GLU A 35 3.10 -0.65 17.22
CA GLU A 35 3.21 0.53 18.08
C GLU A 35 2.48 1.70 17.40
N ASN A 36 1.62 2.41 18.12
CA ASN A 36 0.91 3.61 17.66
C ASN A 36 0.10 3.43 16.35
N PHE A 37 -0.37 2.21 16.09
CA PHE A 37 -1.03 1.87 14.82
C PHE A 37 -2.51 2.30 14.77
N ASP A 38 -3.23 2.29 15.90
CA ASP A 38 -4.63 2.76 15.94
C ASP A 38 -4.67 4.28 15.68
N GLU A 39 -3.74 5.01 16.29
CA GLU A 39 -3.54 6.46 16.14
C GLU A 39 -3.15 6.81 14.70
N TYR A 40 -2.26 6.03 14.08
CA TYR A 40 -1.95 6.18 12.66
C TYR A 40 -3.20 5.97 11.76
N LEU A 41 -4.00 4.94 12.03
CA LEU A 41 -5.23 4.69 11.27
C LEU A 41 -6.26 5.81 11.49
N GLU A 42 -6.35 6.34 12.70
CA GLU A 42 -7.20 7.51 13.00
C GLU A 42 -6.73 8.75 12.25
N ALA A 43 -5.42 9.02 12.24
CA ALA A 43 -4.83 10.11 11.48
C ALA A 43 -5.06 9.96 9.96
N LYS A 44 -5.13 8.73 9.44
CA LYS A 44 -5.55 8.45 8.07
C LYS A 44 -7.04 8.73 7.79
N GLY A 45 -7.87 8.78 8.83
CA GLY A 45 -9.31 9.03 8.73
C GLY A 45 -10.18 7.78 8.87
N TYR A 46 -9.62 6.63 9.28
CA TYR A 46 -10.41 5.42 9.51
C TYR A 46 -11.30 5.57 10.76
N GLY A 47 -12.60 5.28 10.61
CA GLY A 47 -13.54 5.25 11.73
C GLY A 47 -13.23 4.14 12.74
N TRP A 48 -13.61 4.35 14.01
CA TRP A 48 -13.28 3.48 15.15
C TRP A 48 -13.50 1.98 14.89
N PHE A 49 -14.65 1.61 14.31
CA PHE A 49 -14.97 0.19 14.05
C PHE A 49 -14.03 -0.43 13.01
N THR A 50 -13.73 0.28 11.93
CA THR A 50 -12.78 -0.17 10.90
C THR A 50 -11.38 -0.33 11.49
N ARG A 51 -10.93 0.60 12.33
CA ARG A 51 -9.62 0.51 13.00
C ARG A 51 -9.49 -0.75 13.84
N LYS A 52 -10.52 -1.11 14.61
CA LYS A 52 -10.52 -2.35 15.40
C LYS A 52 -10.45 -3.58 14.50
N LEU A 53 -11.24 -3.64 13.43
CA LEU A 53 -11.19 -4.76 12.49
C LEU A 53 -9.82 -4.92 11.82
N VAL A 54 -9.18 -3.81 11.42
CA VAL A 54 -7.85 -3.83 10.81
C VAL A 54 -6.79 -4.25 11.82
N THR A 55 -6.89 -3.78 13.07
CA THR A 55 -5.94 -4.12 14.14
C THR A 55 -6.00 -5.60 14.52
N PHE A 56 -7.19 -6.23 14.48
CA PHE A 56 -7.35 -7.66 14.77
C PHE A 56 -7.10 -8.59 13.58
N ALA A 57 -6.94 -8.06 12.36
CA ALA A 57 -6.65 -8.89 11.20
C ALA A 57 -5.20 -9.42 11.24
N THR A 58 -5.03 -10.65 10.77
CA THR A 58 -3.69 -11.22 10.59
C THR A 58 -3.07 -10.63 9.33
N PHE A 59 -1.77 -10.34 9.39
CA PHE A 59 -1.00 -9.85 8.25
C PHE A 59 0.32 -10.61 8.19
N LYS A 60 0.56 -11.27 7.06
CA LYS A 60 1.85 -11.84 6.72
C LYS A 60 2.37 -11.21 5.46
N LYS A 61 3.68 -11.01 5.39
CA LYS A 61 4.37 -10.52 4.20
C LYS A 61 5.29 -11.61 3.70
N GLU A 62 5.40 -11.75 2.39
CA GLU A 62 6.25 -12.75 1.78
C GLU A 62 6.98 -12.15 0.60
N PHE A 63 8.30 -12.23 0.63
CA PHE A 63 9.18 -11.82 -0.46
C PHE A 63 9.89 -13.06 -0.99
N THR A 64 9.71 -13.35 -2.27
CA THR A 64 10.32 -14.53 -2.92
C THR A 64 11.13 -14.11 -4.14
N LYS A 65 12.16 -14.90 -4.45
CA LYS A 65 12.94 -14.70 -5.68
C LYS A 65 12.04 -15.03 -6.87
N SER A 66 12.07 -14.18 -7.90
CA SER A 66 11.50 -14.54 -9.21
C SER A 66 12.54 -15.35 -9.99
N ASP A 67 12.07 -16.11 -10.97
CA ASP A 67 12.92 -16.78 -11.96
C ASP A 67 13.66 -15.77 -12.87
N LYS A 68 13.22 -14.51 -12.88
CA LYS A 68 13.80 -13.43 -13.69
C LYS A 68 14.88 -12.67 -12.90
N PRO A 69 16.10 -12.49 -13.46
CA PRO A 69 17.17 -11.75 -12.80
C PRO A 69 16.76 -10.32 -12.43
N GLY A 70 17.13 -9.88 -11.23
CA GLY A 70 16.80 -8.54 -10.72
C GLY A 70 15.34 -8.33 -10.31
N LYS A 71 14.53 -9.39 -10.29
CA LYS A 71 13.10 -9.32 -9.93
C LYS A 71 12.75 -10.16 -8.71
N PHE A 72 11.67 -9.79 -8.05
CA PHE A 72 11.13 -10.51 -6.91
C PHE A 72 9.60 -10.55 -6.98
N ASP A 73 9.02 -11.53 -6.30
CA ASP A 73 7.59 -11.59 -6.08
C ASP A 73 7.32 -11.13 -4.65
N TYR A 74 6.19 -10.45 -4.45
CA TYR A 74 5.76 -9.94 -3.16
C TYR A 74 4.32 -10.30 -2.89
N SER A 75 4.03 -10.74 -1.67
CA SER A 75 2.67 -11.05 -1.24
C SER A 75 2.34 -10.42 0.11
N ASN A 76 1.15 -9.85 0.21
CA ASN A 76 0.49 -9.57 1.48
C ASN A 76 -0.59 -10.62 1.69
N LEU A 77 -0.43 -11.44 2.72
CA LEU A 77 -1.38 -12.48 3.09
C LEU A 77 -2.17 -12.03 4.31
N THR A 78 -3.50 -12.09 4.25
CA THR A 78 -4.36 -11.64 5.35
C THR A 78 -5.45 -12.65 5.64
N SER A 79 -6.15 -12.50 6.76
CA SER A 79 -7.30 -13.36 7.07
C SER A 79 -8.48 -13.20 6.12
N LYS A 80 -8.54 -12.13 5.31
CA LYS A 80 -9.68 -11.83 4.42
C LYS A 80 -9.36 -12.01 2.95
N LYS A 81 -8.21 -11.48 2.52
CA LYS A 81 -7.80 -11.41 1.11
C LYS A 81 -6.29 -11.37 1.02
N ASP A 82 -5.76 -12.21 0.15
CA ASP A 82 -4.36 -12.20 -0.21
C ASP A 82 -4.16 -11.37 -1.48
N VAL A 83 -3.05 -10.65 -1.52
CA VAL A 83 -2.62 -9.84 -2.66
C VAL A 83 -1.22 -10.30 -3.05
N HIS A 84 -1.04 -10.53 -4.35
CA HIS A 84 0.21 -11.04 -4.91
C HIS A 84 0.65 -10.16 -6.07
N TYR A 85 1.91 -9.74 -6.03
CA TYR A 85 2.58 -9.03 -7.11
C TYR A 85 3.75 -9.90 -7.60
N LYS A 86 3.84 -10.09 -8.91
CA LYS A 86 4.87 -10.90 -9.54
C LYS A 86 5.83 -10.05 -10.35
N ASP A 87 7.07 -10.49 -10.45
CA ASP A 87 8.10 -9.89 -11.30
C ASP A 87 8.35 -8.40 -11.00
N VAL A 88 8.23 -8.02 -9.72
CA VAL A 88 8.49 -6.67 -9.22
C VAL A 88 9.97 -6.35 -9.42
N GLU A 89 10.23 -5.15 -9.93
CA GLU A 89 11.58 -4.64 -10.16
C GLU A 89 11.75 -3.35 -9.37
N LEU A 90 12.88 -3.22 -8.66
CA LEU A 90 13.16 -2.02 -7.87
C LEU A 90 13.17 -0.79 -8.77
N GLY A 91 12.46 0.27 -8.37
CA GLY A 91 12.36 1.54 -9.10
C GLY A 91 11.42 1.56 -10.27
N LYS A 92 10.72 0.46 -10.54
CA LYS A 92 9.71 0.42 -11.59
C LYS A 92 8.31 0.39 -10.99
N GLU A 93 7.51 1.32 -11.48
CA GLU A 93 6.08 1.36 -11.23
C GLU A 93 5.38 0.17 -11.90
N PHE A 94 4.38 -0.38 -11.23
CA PHE A 94 3.45 -1.35 -11.78
C PHE A 94 2.04 -1.14 -11.22
N ILE A 95 1.03 -1.69 -11.88
CA ILE A 95 -0.36 -1.63 -11.41
C ILE A 95 -0.62 -2.83 -10.50
N GLY A 96 -1.00 -2.56 -9.25
CA GLY A 96 -1.35 -3.57 -8.26
C GLY A 96 -2.73 -3.35 -7.64
N GLU A 97 -3.35 -4.42 -7.17
CA GLU A 97 -4.61 -4.38 -6.43
C GLU A 97 -4.35 -4.12 -4.95
N GLY A 98 -5.08 -3.17 -4.35
CA GLY A 98 -4.99 -2.91 -2.91
C GLY A 98 -5.57 -4.02 -2.02
N LEU A 99 -5.17 -4.00 -0.76
CA LEU A 99 -5.78 -4.83 0.28
C LEU A 99 -7.18 -4.35 0.65
N ASP A 100 -7.43 -3.04 0.55
CA ASP A 100 -8.76 -2.49 0.78
C ASP A 100 -9.65 -2.84 -0.42
N SER A 101 -10.73 -3.55 -0.13
CA SER A 101 -11.79 -3.78 -1.09
C SER A 101 -12.94 -2.89 -0.64
N THR A 102 -12.76 -1.59 -0.79
CA THR A 102 -13.81 -0.61 -0.50
C THR A 102 -14.99 -0.92 -1.39
N LYS A 103 -16.12 -1.24 -0.76
CA LYS A 103 -17.41 -1.35 -1.45
C LYS A 103 -17.87 0.06 -1.78
N HIS A 104 -17.53 0.54 -2.97
CA HIS A 104 -18.04 1.81 -3.46
C HIS A 104 -19.53 1.66 -3.82
N LYS A 105 -20.40 2.48 -3.21
CA LYS A 105 -21.74 2.72 -3.75
C LYS A 105 -21.58 3.75 -4.87
N THR A 106 -21.38 3.31 -6.11
CA THR A 106 -21.48 4.22 -7.24
C THR A 106 -22.94 4.37 -7.66
N ALA A 107 -23.56 5.49 -7.30
CA ALA A 107 -24.67 6.02 -8.07
C ALA A 107 -24.09 6.86 -9.20
N ASP A 108 -23.48 6.21 -10.20
CA ASP A 108 -23.00 6.92 -11.39
C ASP A 108 -23.20 6.08 -12.65
N ALA A 109 -24.46 5.69 -12.86
CA ALA A 109 -24.95 5.58 -14.22
C ALA A 109 -25.36 6.99 -14.62
N SER A 110 -24.59 7.62 -15.51
CA SER A 110 -24.96 8.89 -16.14
C SER A 110 -26.47 8.90 -16.44
N ILE A 111 -27.16 9.96 -16.00
CA ILE A 111 -28.62 10.12 -16.15
C ILE A 111 -29.06 9.97 -17.64
N ALA A 112 -28.13 10.07 -18.59
CA ALA A 112 -28.33 9.80 -20.01
C ALA A 112 -28.59 8.32 -20.38
N GLN A 113 -28.11 7.34 -19.61
CA GLN A 113 -28.36 5.90 -19.87
C GLN A 113 -29.67 5.38 -19.26
N LEU A 114 -30.18 6.03 -18.20
CA LEU A 114 -31.42 5.62 -17.53
C LEU A 114 -32.68 5.84 -18.38
N ASN A 115 -32.65 6.80 -19.32
CA ASN A 115 -33.78 7.06 -20.23
C ASN A 115 -33.93 6.03 -21.36
N ARG A 116 -32.99 5.09 -21.53
CA ARG A 116 -33.09 4.03 -22.56
C ARG A 116 -33.64 2.71 -22.03
N VAL A 117 -33.83 2.55 -20.71
CA VAL A 117 -34.27 1.29 -20.07
C VAL A 117 -35.75 1.33 -19.63
N GLN A 118 -36.45 2.44 -19.79
CA GLN A 118 -37.88 2.52 -19.44
C GLN A 118 -38.84 1.70 -20.33
N SER A 119 -38.36 0.98 -21.36
CA SER A 119 -39.24 0.19 -22.24
C SER A 119 -39.46 -1.28 -21.84
N TYR A 120 -38.83 -1.78 -20.79
CA TYR A 120 -39.06 -3.17 -20.32
C TYR A 120 -39.15 -3.18 -18.80
N GLY A 121 -40.37 -3.25 -18.26
CA GLY A 121 -40.71 -3.09 -16.83
C GLY A 121 -40.07 -4.09 -15.86
N LEU A 122 -38.77 -3.94 -15.62
CA LEU A 122 -38.02 -4.62 -14.56
C LEU A 122 -37.47 -3.56 -13.60
N ALA A 123 -37.72 -3.74 -12.30
CA ALA A 123 -37.20 -2.88 -11.25
C ALA A 123 -35.67 -2.75 -11.35
N PRO A 124 -35.09 -1.57 -11.06
CA PRO A 124 -33.65 -1.38 -11.14
C PRO A 124 -32.99 -2.24 -10.06
N ALA A 125 -32.31 -3.31 -10.49
CA ALA A 125 -31.28 -3.92 -9.66
C ALA A 125 -30.24 -2.83 -9.38
N ILE A 126 -30.08 -2.47 -8.11
CA ILE A 126 -29.01 -1.59 -7.65
C ILE A 126 -27.70 -2.31 -7.99
N TYR A 127 -27.04 -1.90 -9.07
CA TYR A 127 -25.71 -2.40 -9.42
C TYR A 127 -24.74 -1.91 -8.35
N LEU A 128 -24.33 -2.80 -7.46
CA LEU A 128 -23.24 -2.59 -6.52
C LEU A 128 -21.93 -2.77 -7.30
N ASP A 129 -21.29 -1.66 -7.69
CA ASP A 129 -19.99 -1.69 -8.35
C ASP A 129 -18.90 -2.04 -7.32
N LEU A 130 -18.43 -3.29 -7.34
CA LEU A 130 -17.26 -3.71 -6.58
C LEU A 130 -16.01 -3.17 -7.30
N ARG A 131 -15.75 -1.86 -7.21
CA ARG A 131 -14.48 -1.33 -7.72
C ARG A 131 -13.34 -1.88 -6.87
N LYS A 132 -12.50 -2.71 -7.50
CA LYS A 132 -11.19 -3.04 -6.96
C LYS A 132 -10.33 -1.78 -7.02
N GLU A 133 -9.92 -1.26 -5.87
CA GLU A 133 -8.97 -0.15 -5.85
C GLU A 133 -7.62 -0.64 -6.41
N THR A 134 -7.16 0.04 -7.45
CA THR A 134 -5.88 -0.21 -8.10
C THR A 134 -4.95 0.94 -7.82
N PHE A 135 -3.70 0.59 -7.59
CA PHE A 135 -2.63 1.51 -7.24
C PHE A 135 -1.50 1.37 -8.26
N GLN A 136 -0.86 2.50 -8.54
CA GLN A 136 0.47 2.54 -9.11
C GLN A 136 1.44 2.34 -7.94
N ILE A 137 2.11 1.19 -7.96
CA ILE A 137 2.95 0.72 -6.86
C ILE A 137 4.41 0.76 -7.30
N THR A 138 5.29 1.24 -6.41
CA THR A 138 6.75 1.21 -6.61
C THR A 138 7.44 0.68 -5.38
N PHE A 139 8.50 -0.11 -5.59
CA PHE A 139 9.45 -0.49 -4.55
C PHE A 139 10.80 0.18 -4.81
N ASP A 140 11.26 1.04 -3.90
CA ASP A 140 12.55 1.72 -4.00
C ASP A 140 13.47 1.27 -2.87
N LEU A 141 14.72 0.93 -3.16
CA LEU A 141 15.73 0.69 -2.13
C LEU A 141 16.64 1.92 -2.01
N VAL A 142 16.63 2.56 -0.84
CA VAL A 142 17.53 3.69 -0.53
C VAL A 142 18.42 3.29 0.64
N GLY A 143 19.70 3.08 0.35
CA GLY A 143 20.62 2.47 1.31
C GLY A 143 20.16 1.05 1.65
N GLU A 144 19.83 0.82 2.92
CA GLU A 144 19.31 -0.47 3.38
C GLU A 144 17.79 -0.52 3.58
N THR A 145 17.11 0.61 3.41
CA THR A 145 15.68 0.77 3.65
C THR A 145 14.92 0.57 2.35
N LEU A 146 13.93 -0.31 2.37
CA LEU A 146 13.03 -0.54 1.24
C LEU A 146 11.77 0.32 1.44
N PHE A 147 11.34 1.04 0.41
CA PHE A 147 10.15 1.87 0.40
C PHE A 147 9.13 1.25 -0.55
N GLU A 148 7.90 1.02 -0.09
CA GLU A 148 6.75 0.67 -0.94
C GLU A 148 5.83 1.88 -1.00
N LYS A 149 5.58 2.40 -2.20
CA LYS A 149 4.70 3.56 -2.42
C LYS A 149 3.49 3.12 -3.21
N HIS A 150 2.31 3.50 -2.75
CA HIS A 150 1.04 3.24 -3.40
C HIS A 150 0.39 4.57 -3.76
N ASN A 151 0.23 4.83 -5.06
CA ASN A 151 -0.50 5.99 -5.57
C ASN A 151 -1.82 5.51 -6.21
N PRO A 152 -3.00 5.93 -5.74
CA PRO A 152 -4.29 5.52 -6.32
C PRO A 152 -4.41 5.94 -7.78
N ILE A 153 -4.94 5.07 -8.66
CA ILE A 153 -5.04 5.36 -10.10
C ILE A 153 -6.34 6.10 -10.48
N GLU A 154 -7.48 5.91 -9.81
CA GLU A 154 -8.66 6.80 -9.93
C GLU A 154 -9.86 6.42 -9.02
N GLY A 155 -10.66 7.43 -8.62
CA GLY A 155 -12.09 7.30 -8.30
C GLY A 155 -12.51 6.76 -6.92
N GLY A 156 -11.57 6.54 -5.99
CA GLY A 156 -11.83 6.03 -4.64
C GLY A 156 -11.46 7.02 -3.53
N GLU A 157 -11.75 6.65 -2.28
CA GLU A 157 -11.34 7.42 -1.08
C GLU A 157 -9.89 7.10 -0.65
N ALA A 158 -9.22 6.19 -1.36
CA ALA A 158 -7.85 5.81 -1.11
C ALA A 158 -6.91 7.01 -1.19
N LYS A 159 -5.99 7.08 -0.24
CA LYS A 159 -4.94 8.09 -0.16
C LYS A 159 -3.60 7.45 -0.54
N ASP A 160 -2.65 8.28 -0.95
CA ASP A 160 -1.27 7.85 -1.12
C ASP A 160 -0.77 7.17 0.16
N GLU A 161 0.01 6.10 -0.02
CA GLU A 161 0.60 5.36 1.09
C GLU A 161 2.08 5.15 0.83
N THR A 162 2.89 5.36 1.86
CA THR A 162 4.31 5.01 1.84
C THR A 162 4.61 4.14 3.06
N TYR A 163 5.22 2.99 2.80
CA TYR A 163 5.67 2.05 3.80
C TYR A 163 7.19 1.98 3.78
N GLU A 164 7.82 2.22 4.92
CA GLU A 164 9.27 2.12 5.10
C GLU A 164 9.60 0.79 5.79
N TYR A 165 10.30 -0.08 5.07
CA TYR A 165 10.77 -1.37 5.54
C TYR A 165 12.23 -1.28 5.98
N SER A 166 12.50 -1.73 7.19
CA SER A 166 13.85 -1.84 7.74
C SER A 166 13.95 -3.04 8.68
N PHE A 167 15.16 -3.37 9.13
CA PHE A 167 15.38 -4.42 10.12
C PHE A 167 15.81 -3.79 11.44
N THR A 168 15.21 -4.24 12.54
CA THR A 168 15.53 -3.77 13.89
C THR A 168 15.64 -4.94 14.84
N THR A 169 16.52 -4.84 15.83
CA THR A 169 16.62 -5.82 16.92
C THR A 169 16.02 -5.24 18.19
N LYS A 170 15.08 -5.97 18.79
CA LYS A 170 14.48 -5.63 20.09
C LYS A 170 14.49 -6.89 20.96
N ASP A 171 15.06 -6.79 22.15
CA ASP A 171 15.19 -7.90 23.10
C ASP A 171 15.84 -9.16 22.50
N GLY A 172 16.88 -8.96 21.67
CA GLY A 172 17.61 -10.04 21.00
C GLY A 172 16.86 -10.71 19.83
N LYS A 173 15.66 -10.22 19.48
CA LYS A 173 14.88 -10.69 18.33
C LYS A 173 14.95 -9.67 17.21
N GLU A 174 15.25 -10.14 16.00
CA GLU A 174 15.19 -9.31 14.79
C GLU A 174 13.75 -9.28 14.26
N PHE A 175 13.32 -8.09 13.84
CA PHE A 175 12.03 -7.85 13.22
C PHE A 175 12.22 -7.14 11.89
N LEU A 176 11.40 -7.50 10.90
CA LEU A 176 11.09 -6.61 9.79
C LEU A 176 10.15 -5.53 10.34
N LEU A 177 10.67 -4.32 10.47
CA LEU A 177 9.92 -3.14 10.89
C LEU A 177 9.32 -2.46 9.66
N VAL A 178 8.01 -2.27 9.69
CA VAL A 178 7.28 -1.43 8.74
C VAL A 178 6.86 -0.16 9.47
N LYS A 179 7.41 0.98 9.05
CA LYS A 179 7.03 2.30 9.54
C LYS A 179 6.13 2.97 8.52
N MET A 180 5.06 3.60 8.99
CA MET A 180 4.12 4.39 8.20
C MET A 180 3.87 5.72 8.88
N GLU A 181 3.55 6.75 8.11
CA GLU A 181 3.23 8.07 8.63
C GLU A 181 1.99 8.65 7.92
N ALA A 182 1.11 9.26 8.69
CA ALA A 182 -0.02 10.02 8.17
C ALA A 182 -0.25 11.25 9.05
N ASN A 183 -0.30 12.44 8.45
CA ASN A 183 -0.54 13.70 9.16
C ASN A 183 0.39 13.91 10.38
N GLY A 184 1.68 13.54 10.25
CA GLY A 184 2.67 13.61 11.33
C GLY A 184 2.56 12.52 12.40
N VAL A 185 1.57 11.62 12.30
CA VAL A 185 1.43 10.47 13.20
C VAL A 185 2.12 9.26 12.62
N VAL A 186 3.11 8.73 13.34
CA VAL A 186 3.88 7.56 12.93
C VAL A 186 3.31 6.30 13.56
N GLY A 187 2.94 5.33 12.74
CA GLY A 187 2.62 3.96 13.14
C GLY A 187 3.76 3.00 12.79
N LYS A 188 3.96 1.98 13.61
CA LYS A 188 4.96 0.94 13.37
C LYS A 188 4.35 -0.45 13.50
N ARG A 189 4.74 -1.36 12.62
CA ARG A 189 4.37 -2.77 12.66
C ARG A 189 5.62 -3.62 12.64
N PHE A 190 5.71 -4.58 13.56
CA PHE A 190 6.87 -5.44 13.73
C PHE A 190 6.50 -6.84 13.30
N TYR A 191 7.25 -7.38 12.33
CA TYR A 191 7.02 -8.71 11.80
C TYR A 191 8.19 -9.62 12.14
N LYS A 192 7.89 -10.79 12.71
CA LYS A 192 8.87 -11.85 12.95
C LYS A 192 9.04 -12.68 11.68
N ARG A 193 10.27 -13.11 11.40
CA ARG A 193 10.53 -14.09 10.35
C ARG A 193 9.95 -15.45 10.75
N LEU A 194 9.33 -16.14 9.79
CA LEU A 194 8.86 -17.52 9.91
C LEU A 194 9.91 -18.52 9.45
#